data_AF-A0A369RRV8-F1
#
_entry.id   AF-A0A369RRV8-F1
#
_cell.length_a   1.000
_cell.length_b   1.000
_cell.length_c   1.000
_cell.angle_alpha   90.00
_cell.angle_beta   90.00
_cell.angle_gamma   90.00
#
_symmetry.space_group_name_H-M   'P 1'
#
loop_
_entity.id
_entity.type
_entity.pdbx_description
1 polymer ?
#
loop_
_entity_poly.entity_id
_entity_poly.type
_entity_poly.pdbx_seq_one_letter_code
_entity_poly.pdbx_strand_id
1 'polypeptide(L)'
;MKRRQDHQTSEVAKKPSGHADEHSEYEEQMMMVWKTRNILREECDNETLWLMKCQIGETPSDERTNLNDCAERMVFGAFESCPNCNKSSKYFE
;
A
#
# COMPACT_ATOMS: atom_id res chain seq x y z
N MET A 1 -53.60 12.89 -40.91
CA MET A 1 -52.78 13.34 -39.75
C MET A 1 -52.22 12.12 -39.05
N LYS A 2 -50.89 11.94 -39.05
CA LYS A 2 -50.19 10.77 -38.46
C LYS A 2 -49.24 11.29 -37.38
N ARG A 3 -49.41 10.80 -36.16
CA ARG A 3 -48.81 11.34 -34.91
C ARG A 3 -47.29 11.16 -34.91
N ARG A 4 -46.56 12.21 -34.53
CA ARG A 4 -45.11 12.18 -34.25
C ARG A 4 -44.87 11.32 -33.01
N GLN A 5 -43.97 10.36 -33.11
CA GLN A 5 -43.38 9.66 -31.97
C GLN A 5 -42.12 10.42 -31.56
N ASP A 6 -42.23 11.21 -30.51
CA ASP A 6 -41.08 11.68 -29.76
C ASP A 6 -40.67 10.53 -28.83
N HIS A 7 -39.58 9.84 -29.15
CA HIS A 7 -38.90 8.96 -28.21
C HIS A 7 -37.67 9.70 -27.69
N GLN A 8 -37.85 10.23 -26.49
CA GLN A 8 -36.80 10.77 -25.64
C GLN A 8 -35.65 9.77 -25.56
N THR A 9 -34.46 10.26 -25.89
CA THR A 9 -33.17 9.68 -25.57
C THR A 9 -33.14 9.29 -24.10
N SER A 10 -33.14 7.98 -23.85
CA SER A 10 -32.79 7.41 -22.54
C SER A 10 -31.31 7.71 -22.29
N GLU A 11 -31.04 8.71 -21.46
CA GLU A 11 -29.73 8.88 -20.86
C GLU A 11 -29.48 7.65 -19.97
N VAL A 12 -28.78 6.66 -20.52
CA VAL A 12 -28.22 5.57 -19.74
C VAL A 12 -27.17 6.19 -18.83
N ALA A 13 -27.56 6.46 -17.59
CA ALA A 13 -26.65 6.83 -16.51
C ALA A 13 -25.59 5.72 -16.40
N LYS A 14 -24.40 6.00 -16.94
CA LYS A 14 -23.23 5.14 -16.77
C LYS A 14 -22.91 5.12 -15.28
N LYS A 15 -23.16 3.98 -14.62
CA LYS A 15 -22.60 3.70 -13.29
C LYS A 15 -21.07 3.82 -13.40
N PRO A 16 -20.38 4.52 -12.48
CA PRO A 16 -18.93 4.54 -12.47
C PRO A 16 -18.42 3.12 -12.21
N SER A 17 -17.64 2.59 -13.14
CA SER A 17 -17.08 1.23 -13.10
C SER A 17 -15.80 1.13 -12.26
N GLY A 18 -15.47 2.13 -11.44
CA GLY A 18 -14.15 2.25 -10.78
C GLY A 18 -13.92 1.32 -9.59
N HIS A 19 -14.95 0.68 -9.03
CA HIS A 19 -14.81 0.03 -7.72
C HIS A 19 -14.21 -1.39 -7.76
N ALA A 20 -14.28 -2.09 -8.90
CA ALA A 20 -13.72 -3.44 -9.02
C ALA A 20 -12.21 -3.44 -9.28
N ASP A 21 -11.69 -2.37 -9.88
CA ASP A 21 -10.30 -2.23 -10.30
C ASP A 21 -9.40 -1.91 -9.08
N GLU A 22 -9.83 -0.97 -8.23
CA GLU A 22 -9.14 -0.60 -6.98
C GLU A 22 -8.97 -1.79 -6.03
N HIS A 23 -9.94 -2.71 -5.98
CA HIS A 23 -9.85 -3.90 -5.14
C HIS A 23 -8.78 -4.89 -5.65
N SER A 24 -8.66 -5.07 -6.96
CA SER A 24 -7.65 -5.93 -7.58
C SER A 24 -6.24 -5.38 -7.34
N GLU A 25 -6.06 -4.07 -7.53
CA GLU A 25 -4.77 -3.42 -7.29
C GLU A 25 -4.34 -3.52 -5.82
N TYR A 26 -5.28 -3.36 -4.89
CA TYR A 26 -5.02 -3.54 -3.46
C TYR A 26 -4.57 -4.98 -3.13
N GLU A 27 -5.25 -5.99 -3.68
CA GLU A 27 -4.87 -7.39 -3.49
C GLU A 27 -3.47 -7.68 -4.04
N GLU A 28 -3.14 -7.15 -5.22
CA GLU A 28 -1.81 -7.30 -5.83
C GLU A 28 -0.72 -6.67 -4.94
N GLN A 29 -0.94 -5.45 -4.44
CA GLN A 29 -0.02 -4.78 -3.52
C GLN A 29 0.17 -5.56 -2.23
N MET A 30 -0.91 -6.07 -1.64
CA MET A 30 -0.85 -6.91 -0.44
C MET A 30 -0.03 -8.18 -0.71
N MET A 31 -0.24 -8.84 -1.85
CA MET A 31 0.50 -10.03 -2.23
C MET A 31 2.00 -9.76 -2.41
N MET A 32 2.39 -8.59 -2.92
CA MET A 32 3.80 -8.18 -3.00
C MET A 32 4.42 -8.07 -1.61
N VAL A 33 3.77 -7.38 -0.68
CA VAL A 33 4.26 -7.27 0.71
C VAL A 33 4.42 -8.65 1.36
N TRP A 34 3.43 -9.53 1.19
CA TRP A 34 3.49 -10.89 1.74
C TRP A 34 4.63 -11.72 1.17
N LYS A 35 4.87 -11.64 -0.15
CA LYS A 35 5.99 -12.34 -0.80
C LYS A 35 7.32 -11.82 -0.26
N THR A 36 7.51 -10.51 -0.21
CA THR A 36 8.73 -9.89 0.33
C THR A 36 8.95 -10.28 1.79
N ARG A 37 7.90 -10.28 2.60
CA ARG A 37 7.96 -10.69 4.01
C ARG A 37 8.44 -12.13 4.16
N ASN A 38 7.97 -13.04 3.32
CA ASN A 38 8.38 -14.44 3.39
C ASN A 38 9.84 -14.62 3.00
N ILE A 39 10.32 -13.91 1.97
CA ILE A 39 11.73 -13.91 1.57
C ILE A 39 12.60 -13.40 2.73
N LEU A 40 12.24 -12.26 3.31
CA LEU A 40 12.99 -11.69 4.44
C LEU A 40 13.03 -12.63 5.65
N ARG A 41 11.94 -13.35 5.93
CA ARG A 41 11.90 -14.32 7.03
C ARG A 41 12.81 -15.53 6.79
N GLU A 42 13.01 -15.92 5.54
CA GLU A 42 13.82 -17.09 5.17
C GLU A 42 15.31 -16.72 5.06
N GLU A 43 15.62 -15.52 4.60
CA GLU A 43 16.97 -15.10 4.24
C GLU A 43 17.63 -14.16 5.27
N CYS A 44 16.85 -13.50 6.13
CA CYS A 44 17.37 -12.53 7.10
C CYS A 44 17.11 -13.00 8.54
N ASP A 45 18.15 -12.92 9.36
CA ASP A 45 18.02 -13.06 10.80
C ASP A 45 17.54 -11.75 11.45
N ASN A 46 17.19 -11.84 12.73
CA ASN A 46 16.67 -10.70 13.49
C ASN A 46 17.66 -9.54 13.58
N GLU A 47 18.96 -9.84 13.64
CA GLU A 47 20.00 -8.82 13.68
C GLU A 47 20.06 -8.05 12.36
N THR A 48 19.95 -8.74 11.22
CA THR A 48 19.88 -8.12 9.90
C THR A 48 18.65 -7.21 9.78
N LEU A 49 17.47 -7.71 10.18
CA LEU A 49 16.23 -6.90 10.15
C LEU A 49 16.34 -5.65 11.05
N TRP A 50 16.97 -5.79 12.21
CA TRP A 50 17.25 -4.69 13.12
C TRP A 50 18.19 -3.65 12.49
N LEU A 51 19.30 -4.11 11.88
CA LEU A 51 20.28 -3.26 11.22
C LEU A 51 19.67 -2.49 10.04
N MET A 52 18.81 -3.14 9.26
CA MET A 52 18.09 -2.49 8.15
C MET A 52 17.27 -1.30 8.62
N LYS A 53 16.61 -1.40 9.79
CA LYS A 53 15.86 -0.27 10.39
C LYS A 53 16.77 0.82 10.94
N CYS A 54 17.88 0.45 11.56
CA CYS A 54 18.85 1.42 12.07
C CYS A 54 19.48 2.27 10.96
N GLN A 55 19.83 1.68 9.81
CA GLN A 55 20.45 2.39 8.69
C GLN A 55 19.59 3.54 8.13
N ILE A 56 18.28 3.46 8.35
CA ILE A 56 17.30 4.41 7.83
C ILE A 56 16.73 5.34 8.90
N GLY A 57 17.32 5.32 10.10
CA GLY A 57 16.92 6.19 11.23
C GLY A 57 15.60 5.78 11.88
N GLU A 58 15.10 4.57 11.62
CA GLU A 58 13.93 4.03 12.32
C GLU A 58 14.35 3.35 13.62
N THR A 59 13.47 3.44 14.62
CA THR A 59 13.68 2.72 15.88
C THR A 59 13.25 1.27 15.70
N PRO A 60 14.14 0.29 15.92
CA PRO A 60 13.76 -1.11 15.86
C PRO A 60 12.83 -1.49 17.01
N SER A 61 11.92 -2.41 16.72
CA SER A 61 10.91 -2.94 17.64
C SER A 61 11.09 -4.45 17.78
N ASP A 62 10.02 -5.17 18.10
CA ASP A 62 10.02 -6.63 18.06
C ASP A 62 10.25 -7.16 16.63
N GLU A 63 10.72 -8.41 16.55
CA GLU A 63 11.05 -9.12 15.30
C GLU A 63 9.93 -9.06 14.26
N ARG A 64 8.68 -9.32 14.67
CA ARG A 64 7.55 -9.38 13.75
C ARG A 64 7.27 -8.02 13.15
N THR A 65 7.30 -6.98 13.98
CA THR A 65 7.11 -5.61 13.51
C THR A 65 8.27 -5.17 12.61
N ASN A 66 9.52 -5.52 12.93
CA ASN A 66 10.67 -5.22 12.08
C ASN A 66 10.57 -5.91 10.71
N LEU A 67 10.17 -7.18 10.69
CA LEU A 67 9.97 -7.93 9.46
C LEU A 67 8.89 -7.30 8.56
N ASN A 68 7.77 -6.89 9.14
CA ASN A 68 6.69 -6.23 8.41
C ASN A 68 7.12 -4.86 7.87
N ASP A 69 7.74 -4.03 8.71
CA ASP A 69 8.19 -2.69 8.32
C ASP A 69 9.22 -2.77 7.19
N CYS A 70 10.19 -3.69 7.28
CA CYS A 70 11.16 -3.93 6.21
C CYS A 70 10.48 -4.39 4.91
N ALA A 71 9.51 -5.30 4.99
CA ALA A 71 8.80 -5.80 3.81
C ALA A 71 7.97 -4.71 3.11
N GLU A 72 7.22 -3.92 3.88
CA GLU A 72 6.44 -2.81 3.34
C GLU A 72 7.36 -1.76 2.69
N ARG A 73 8.48 -1.43 3.35
CA ARG A 73 9.42 -0.44 2.84
C ARG A 73 10.12 -0.87 1.55
N MET A 74 10.40 -2.16 1.39
CA MET A 74 10.93 -2.67 0.12
C MET A 74 9.93 -2.56 -1.03
N VAL A 75 8.63 -2.70 -0.75
CA VAL A 75 7.57 -2.64 -1.76
C VAL A 75 7.17 -1.20 -2.09
N PHE A 76 6.98 -0.36 -1.06
CA PHE A 76 6.43 0.99 -1.22
C PHE A 76 7.48 2.11 -1.13
N GLY A 77 8.70 1.78 -0.72
CA GLY A 77 9.77 2.75 -0.49
C GLY A 77 9.80 3.30 0.94
N ALA A 78 10.83 4.09 1.19
CA ALA A 78 11.07 4.77 2.45
C ALA A 78 10.02 5.86 2.73
N PHE A 79 9.57 5.98 3.98
CA PHE A 79 8.85 7.18 4.40
C PHE A 79 9.78 8.39 4.31
N GLU A 80 9.31 9.41 3.59
CA GLU A 80 9.94 10.72 3.62
C GLU A 80 9.77 11.36 5.01
N SER A 81 10.71 12.23 5.37
CA SER A 81 10.59 12.99 6.61
C SER A 81 9.40 13.94 6.54
N CYS A 82 8.57 13.95 7.59
CA CYS A 82 7.45 14.89 7.66
C CYS A 82 7.99 16.34 7.63
N PRO A 83 7.51 17.20 6.72
CA PRO A 83 8.04 18.56 6.57
C PRO A 83 7.82 19.47 7.78
N ASN A 84 6.93 19.09 8.71
CA ASN A 84 6.58 19.89 9.89
C ASN A 84 7.38 19.52 11.13
N CYS A 85 7.68 18.23 11.33
CA CYS A 85 8.36 17.74 12.53
C CYS A 85 9.68 17.02 12.26
N ASN A 86 10.08 16.88 10.98
CA ASN A 86 11.25 16.14 10.50
C ASN A 86 11.36 14.70 11.01
N LYS A 87 10.27 14.13 11.56
CA LYS A 87 10.19 12.71 11.91
C LYS A 87 9.84 11.92 10.65
N SER A 88 10.57 10.84 10.38
CA SER A 88 10.32 9.88 9.30
C SER A 88 9.70 8.57 9.81
N SER A 89 9.11 8.59 11.01
CA SER A 89 8.49 7.42 11.64
C SER A 89 7.04 7.25 11.20
N LYS A 90 6.68 6.01 10.84
CA LYS A 90 5.30 5.57 10.60
C LYS A 90 4.41 5.69 11.85
N TYR A 91 5.03 5.70 13.04
CA TYR A 91 4.36 5.75 14.33
C TYR A 91 4.50 7.15 14.93
N PHE A 92 3.38 7.82 15.13
CA PHE A 92 3.31 9.05 15.93
C PHE A 92 3.41 8.66 17.41
N GLU A 93 4.41 9.22 18.10
CA GLU A 93 4.54 9.14 19.56
C GLU A 93 3.59 10.10 20.28
#